data_AF-A0A925ZL23-F1
#
_entry.id   AF-A0A925ZL23-F1
#
_cell.length_a   1.000
_cell.length_b   1.000
_cell.length_c   1.000
_cell.angle_alpha   90.00
_cell.angle_beta   90.00
_cell.angle_gamma   90.00
#
_symmetry.space_group_name_H-M   'P 1'
#
loop_
_entity.id
_entity.type
_entity.pdbx_description
1 polymer ?
#
loop_
_entity_poly.entity_id
_entity_poly.type
_entity_poly.pdbx_seq_one_letter_code
_entity_poly.pdbx_strand_id
1 'polypeptide(L)'
;MKGWVGWLLLVLSLLVAIGGYRNQRVELETEELSRTVVCELGEPCTVQAERPGTIRTDVLRRRYEWVTSLGPVTVTCRPRFVFVGHWQCVPVRGPMGD
;
A
#
# COMPACT_ATOMS: atom_id res chain seq x y z
N MET A 1 -4.33 -10.58 -42.14
CA MET A 1 -3.46 -10.58 -40.93
C MET A 1 -3.47 -9.24 -40.16
N LYS A 2 -4.53 -8.39 -40.23
CA LYS A 2 -4.51 -7.03 -39.64
C LYS A 2 -5.45 -6.83 -38.43
N GLY A 3 -6.43 -7.73 -38.22
CA GLY A 3 -7.42 -7.61 -37.13
C GLY A 3 -6.92 -8.07 -35.75
N TRP A 4 -6.00 -9.05 -35.70
CA TRP A 4 -5.51 -9.63 -34.44
C TRP A 4 -4.69 -8.64 -33.59
N VAL A 5 -4.01 -7.67 -34.22
CA VAL A 5 -3.25 -6.62 -33.52
C VAL A 5 -4.19 -5.71 -32.72
N GLY A 6 -5.34 -5.35 -33.29
CA GLY A 6 -6.35 -4.54 -32.58
C GLY A 6 -6.91 -5.26 -31.36
N TRP A 7 -7.22 -6.54 -31.49
CA TRP A 7 -7.66 -7.38 -30.36
C TRP A 7 -6.59 -7.52 -29.28
N LEU A 8 -5.32 -7.72 -29.67
CA LEU A 8 -4.20 -7.77 -28.72
C LEU A 8 -4.05 -6.46 -27.93
N LEU A 9 -4.11 -5.31 -28.61
CA LEU A 9 -4.04 -4.01 -27.94
C LEU A 9 -5.21 -3.80 -26.97
N LEU A 10 -6.41 -4.21 -27.38
CA LEU A 10 -7.61 -4.09 -26.55
C LEU A 10 -7.47 -4.96 -25.28
N VAL A 11 -7.02 -6.21 -25.42
CA VAL A 11 -6.75 -7.11 -24.28
C VAL A 11 -5.68 -6.53 -23.35
N LEU A 12 -4.56 -6.04 -23.89
CA LEU A 12 -3.51 -5.40 -23.09
C LEU A 12 -4.02 -4.19 -22.32
N SER A 13 -4.78 -3.31 -22.99
CA SER A 13 -5.35 -2.12 -22.34
C SER A 13 -6.33 -2.48 -21.22
N LEU A 14 -7.14 -3.53 -21.42
CA LEU A 14 -8.07 -4.03 -20.42
C LEU A 14 -7.32 -4.60 -19.21
N LEU A 15 -6.23 -5.35 -19.43
CA LEU A 15 -5.40 -5.89 -18.35
C LEU A 15 -4.76 -4.79 -17.51
N VAL A 16 -4.24 -3.73 -18.14
CA VAL A 16 -3.68 -2.57 -17.44
C VAL A 16 -4.76 -1.83 -16.63
N ALA A 17 -5.95 -1.64 -17.22
CA ALA A 17 -7.07 -1.01 -16.53
C ALA A 17 -7.54 -1.82 -15.31
N ILE A 18 -7.64 -3.14 -15.44
CA ILE A 18 -8.00 -4.05 -14.33
C ILE A 18 -6.92 -4.03 -13.25
N GLY A 19 -5.64 -4.06 -13.62
CA GLY A 19 -4.52 -3.97 -12.69
C GLY A 19 -4.53 -2.67 -11.90
N GLY A 20 -4.69 -1.54 -12.59
CA GLY A 20 -4.83 -0.23 -11.96
C GLY A 20 -6.04 -0.13 -11.04
N TYR A 21 -7.19 -0.65 -11.46
CA TYR A 21 -8.42 -0.65 -10.67
C TYR A 21 -8.29 -1.45 -9.37
N ARG A 22 -7.71 -2.65 -9.43
CA ARG A 22 -7.45 -3.47 -8.23
C ARG A 22 -6.47 -2.76 -7.31
N ASN A 23 -5.39 -2.19 -7.85
CA ASN A 23 -4.38 -1.49 -7.07
C ASN A 23 -4.91 -0.22 -6.36
N GLN A 24 -6.02 0.36 -6.82
CA GLN A 24 -6.65 1.52 -6.19
C GLN A 24 -7.62 1.20 -5.05
N ARG A 25 -8.16 -0.02 -4.97
CA ARG A 25 -9.10 -0.42 -3.91
C ARG A 25 -8.33 -0.50 -2.59
N VAL A 26 -8.71 0.31 -1.60
CA VAL A 26 -8.18 0.22 -0.22
C VAL A 26 -8.38 -1.22 0.25
N GLU A 27 -7.28 -1.93 0.40
CA GLU A 27 -7.27 -3.37 0.60
C GLU A 27 -6.87 -3.62 2.04
N LEU A 28 -7.73 -4.37 2.77
CA LEU A 28 -7.49 -4.81 4.14
C LEU A 28 -6.10 -5.44 4.28
N GLU A 29 -5.63 -6.13 3.24
CA GLU A 29 -4.30 -6.74 3.18
C GLU A 29 -3.16 -5.74 3.43
N THR A 30 -3.24 -4.53 2.86
CA THR A 30 -2.20 -3.49 3.08
C THR A 30 -2.27 -2.86 4.46
N GLU A 31 -3.46 -2.80 5.06
CA GLU A 31 -3.62 -2.31 6.43
C GLU A 31 -3.05 -3.32 7.43
N GLU A 32 -3.40 -4.60 7.28
CA GLU A 32 -2.86 -5.70 8.09
C GLU A 32 -1.34 -5.79 7.95
N LEU A 33 -0.82 -5.73 6.72
CA LEU A 33 0.62 -5.69 6.47
C LEU A 33 1.28 -4.47 7.10
N SER A 34 0.63 -3.30 7.08
CA SER A 34 1.17 -2.12 7.73
C SER A 34 1.25 -2.28 9.26
N ARG A 35 0.27 -2.99 9.85
CA ARG A 35 0.20 -3.27 11.28
C ARG A 35 1.28 -4.24 11.73
N THR A 36 1.64 -5.23 10.91
CA THR A 36 2.70 -6.19 11.26
C THR A 36 4.08 -5.55 11.24
N VAL A 37 4.36 -4.67 10.27
CA VAL A 37 5.69 -4.04 10.15
C VAL A 37 5.90 -2.81 11.04
N VAL A 38 4.84 -2.24 11.63
CA VAL A 38 4.93 -0.98 12.38
C VAL A 38 5.97 -1.01 13.52
N CYS A 39 6.18 -2.19 14.12
CA CYS A 39 7.13 -2.39 15.21
C CYS A 39 8.47 -3.00 14.78
N GLU A 40 8.77 -3.08 13.48
CA GLU A 40 10.07 -3.56 12.97
C GLU A 40 11.19 -2.51 13.07
N LEU A 41 11.00 -1.45 13.88
CA LEU A 41 11.92 -0.32 14.04
C LEU A 41 13.07 -0.57 15.04
N GLY A 42 13.40 -1.84 15.32
CA GLY A 42 14.53 -2.23 16.17
C GLY A 42 14.29 -2.13 17.68
N GLU A 43 13.11 -1.68 18.12
CA GLU A 43 12.69 -1.68 19.52
C GLU A 43 11.31 -2.36 19.64
N PRO A 44 11.08 -3.18 20.68
CA PRO A 44 9.78 -3.80 20.88
C PRO A 44 8.72 -2.72 21.11
N CYS A 45 7.72 -2.64 20.23
CA CYS A 45 6.57 -1.79 20.42
C CYS A 45 5.25 -2.56 20.37
N THR A 46 4.20 -1.92 20.88
CA THR A 46 2.84 -2.43 20.83
C THR A 46 1.95 -1.41 20.14
N VAL A 47 1.13 -1.88 19.21
CA VAL A 47 0.12 -1.05 18.54
C VAL A 47 -1.04 -0.83 19.51
N GLN A 48 -1.33 0.44 19.83
CA GLN A 48 -2.36 0.77 20.82
C GLN A 48 -3.78 0.74 20.24
N ALA A 49 -3.91 0.97 18.94
CA ALA A 49 -5.19 1.01 18.23
C ALA A 49 -5.39 -0.24 17.36
N GLU A 50 -6.65 -0.64 17.18
CA GLU A 50 -7.01 -1.73 16.27
C GLU A 50 -6.93 -1.30 14.80
N ARG A 51 -7.15 -0.01 14.53
CA ARG A 51 -7.10 0.62 13.20
C ARG A 51 -6.15 1.81 13.16
N PRO A 52 -5.57 2.16 12.00
CA PRO A 52 -4.74 3.34 11.84
C PRO A 52 -5.58 4.62 11.99
N GLY A 53 -4.99 5.67 12.56
CA GLY A 53 -5.68 6.94 12.78
C GLY A 53 -5.88 7.72 11.47
N THR A 54 -4.81 7.84 10.68
CA THR A 54 -4.81 8.55 9.40
C THR A 54 -4.40 7.60 8.28
N ILE A 55 -5.16 7.61 7.19
CA ILE A 55 -4.84 6.85 5.97
C ILE A 55 -4.76 7.83 4.81
N ARG A 56 -3.64 7.89 4.08
CA ARG A 56 -3.61 8.53 2.76
C ARG A 56 -3.17 7.55 1.69
N THR A 57 -3.93 7.52 0.60
CA THR A 57 -3.72 6.63 -0.53
C THR A 57 -3.46 7.43 -1.79
N ASP A 58 -2.32 7.16 -2.41
CA ASP A 58 -1.94 7.63 -3.75
C ASP A 58 -1.89 6.42 -4.70
N VAL A 59 -1.85 6.67 -6.01
CA VAL A 59 -1.75 5.60 -7.04
C VAL A 59 -0.49 4.73 -6.86
N LEU A 60 0.56 5.29 -6.25
CA LEU A 60 1.87 4.65 -6.09
C LEU A 60 2.23 4.27 -4.66
N ARG A 61 1.43 4.67 -3.67
CA ARG A 61 1.76 4.46 -2.26
C ARG A 61 0.53 4.56 -1.36
N ARG A 62 0.54 3.85 -0.26
CA ARG A 62 -0.40 3.98 0.85
C ARG A 62 0.37 4.32 2.09
N ARG A 63 -0.13 5.24 2.89
CA ARG A 63 0.49 5.69 4.13
C ARG A 63 -0.52 5.54 5.25
N TYR A 64 -0.08 4.89 6.32
CA TYR A 64 -0.88 4.58 7.50
C TYR A 64 -0.20 5.15 8.73
N GLU A 65 -0.92 5.92 9.52
CA GLU A 65 -0.43 6.41 10.80
C GLU A 65 -0.95 5.54 11.94
N TRP A 66 -0.03 4.97 12.69
CA TRP A 66 -0.29 4.09 13.82
C TRP A 66 0.19 4.74 15.12
N VAL A 67 -0.63 4.63 16.16
CA VAL A 67 -0.24 5.01 17.52
C VAL A 67 0.33 3.77 18.21
N THR A 68 1.60 3.84 18.57
CA THR A 68 2.32 2.76 19.26
C THR A 68 2.71 3.19 20.68
N SER A 69 3.21 2.25 21.49
CA SER A 69 3.80 2.56 22.81
C SER A 69 4.98 3.52 22.75
N LEU A 70 5.66 3.64 21.59
CA LEU A 70 6.80 4.52 21.36
C LEU A 70 6.40 5.88 20.75
N GLY A 71 5.10 6.13 20.57
CA GLY A 71 4.57 7.32 19.90
C GLY A 71 4.04 7.04 18.49
N PRO A 72 3.80 8.09 17.68
CA PRO A 72 3.25 7.94 16.34
C PRO A 72 4.29 7.35 15.38
N VAL A 73 3.86 6.38 14.58
CA VAL A 73 4.66 5.74 13.54
C VAL A 73 3.88 5.77 12.23
N THR A 74 4.52 6.25 11.17
CA THR A 74 3.96 6.26 9.82
C THR A 74 4.51 5.09 9.03
N VAL A 75 3.64 4.23 8.53
CA VAL A 75 4.01 3.10 7.67
C VAL A 75 3.66 3.45 6.23
N THR A 76 4.66 3.45 5.35
CA THR A 76 4.48 3.69 3.91
C THR A 76 4.57 2.38 3.15
N CYS A 77 3.45 1.94 2.59
CA CYS A 77 3.36 0.79 1.70
C CYS A 77 3.44 1.22 0.23
N ARG A 78 4.27 0.55 -0.57
CA ARG A 78 4.40 0.77 -2.02
C ARG A 78 4.34 -0.56 -2.76
N PRO A 79 3.73 -0.62 -3.96
CA PRO A 79 3.79 -1.82 -4.77
C PRO A 79 5.21 -2.03 -5.29
N ARG A 80 5.70 -3.28 -5.26
CA ARG A 80 7.07 -3.61 -5.69
C ARG A 80 7.29 -3.41 -7.19
N PHE A 81 6.26 -3.62 -8.01
CA PHE A 81 6.27 -3.25 -9.43
C PHE A 81 5.06 -2.38 -9.75
N VAL A 82 5.21 -1.54 -10.77
CA VAL A 82 4.13 -0.65 -11.21
C VAL A 82 2.95 -1.50 -11.69
N PHE A 83 1.79 -1.36 -11.04
CA PHE A 83 0.52 -2.06 -11.31
C PHE A 83 0.44 -3.56 -10.97
N VAL A 84 1.52 -4.22 -10.55
CA VAL A 84 1.52 -5.66 -10.26
C VAL A 84 2.50 -6.01 -9.14
N GLY A 85 2.16 -6.92 -8.23
CA GLY A 85 3.08 -7.50 -7.25
C GLY A 85 2.81 -7.13 -5.79
N HIS A 86 3.53 -7.79 -4.88
CA HIS A 86 3.36 -7.64 -3.44
C HIS A 86 3.67 -6.22 -2.97
N TRP A 87 2.89 -5.76 -2.00
CA TRP A 87 3.15 -4.51 -1.30
C TRP A 87 4.37 -4.66 -0.39
N GLN A 88 5.23 -3.64 -0.37
CA GLN A 88 6.31 -3.51 0.60
C GLN A 88 6.02 -2.31 1.48
N CYS A 89 5.96 -2.55 2.79
CA CYS A 89 5.69 -1.52 3.78
C CYS A 89 6.97 -1.19 4.54
N VAL A 90 7.23 0.11 4.72
CA VAL A 90 8.39 0.61 5.47
C VAL A 90 7.88 1.50 6.60
N PRO A 91 8.15 1.16 7.87
CA PRO A 91 7.81 1.99 9.02
C PRO A 91 8.81 3.14 9.17
N VAL A 92 8.32 4.31 9.57
CA VAL A 92 9.12 5.51 9.88
C VAL A 92 8.57 6.12 11.16
N ARG A 93 9.42 6.41 12.14
CA ARG A 93 9.02 7.10 13.37
C ARG A 93 8.57 8.52 13.06
N GLY A 94 7.49 8.96 13.71
CA GLY A 94 6.95 10.30 13.59
C GLY A 94 5.55 10.33 12.96
N PRO A 95 4.84 11.45 13.17
CA PRO A 95 3.52 11.66 12.61
C PRO A 95 3.59 11.77 11.08
N MET A 96 2.46 11.53 10.44
CA MET A 96 2.37 11.62 9.00
C MET A 96 2.53 13.09 8.56
N GLY A 97 3.68 13.42 7.97
CA GLY A 97 3.93 14.77 7.44
C GLY A 97 2.90 15.15 6.38
N ASP A 98 2.42 16.39 6.47
CA ASP A 98 1.44 16.98 5.57
C ASP A 98 1.92 17.08 4.12
#